data_AF-I3D2W8-F1
#
_entry.id   AF-I3D2W8-F1
#
_cell.length_a   1.000
_cell.length_b   1.000
_cell.length_c   1.000
_cell.angle_alpha   90.00
_cell.angle_beta   90.00
_cell.angle_gamma   90.00
#
_symmetry.space_group_name_H-M   'P 1'
#
loop_
_entity.id
_entity.type
_entity.pdbx_description
1 polymer ?
#
loop_
_entity_poly.entity_id
_entity_poly.type
_entity_poly.pdbx_seq_one_letter_code
_entity_poly.pdbx_strand_id
1 'polypeptide(L)'
;MASAEDISQMFHSEYLKLQNLINTANSKTDMNIHEIIETYYQIMNVSSMATMLKQQTKSNELLDRIRETEKLISEQFDSIIHPKIMANLTASIQEMTRALQSGNSTEKSKEKIESDAKLFEELRQKMSTKEFVDQYEIGISHD
;
A
#
# COMPACT_ATOMS: atom_id res chain seq x y z
N MET A 1 -7.23 26.76 -17.35
CA MET A 1 -6.17 25.73 -17.48
C MET A 1 -5.18 25.98 -16.36
N ALA A 2 -4.80 24.96 -15.59
CA ALA A 2 -3.71 25.09 -14.63
C ALA A 2 -2.41 25.42 -15.39
N SER A 3 -1.58 26.31 -14.86
CA SER A 3 -0.29 26.62 -15.47
C SER A 3 0.70 25.47 -15.29
N ALA A 4 1.76 25.43 -16.09
CA ALA A 4 2.83 24.44 -15.93
C ALA A 4 3.49 24.50 -14.54
N GLU A 5 3.52 25.70 -13.94
CA GLU A 5 4.00 25.92 -12.57
C GLU A 5 3.06 25.30 -11.53
N ASP A 6 1.75 25.52 -11.66
CA ASP A 6 0.75 24.94 -10.76
C ASP A 6 0.82 23.40 -10.77
N ILE A 7 1.02 22.82 -11.95
CA ILE A 7 1.16 21.37 -12.13
C ILE A 7 2.44 20.84 -11.47
N SER A 8 3.56 21.56 -11.62
CA SER A 8 4.84 21.21 -10.98
C SER A 8 4.72 21.23 -9.45
N GLN A 9 4.11 22.27 -8.90
CA GLN A 9 3.89 22.40 -7.46
C GLN A 9 2.96 21.31 -6.92
N MET A 10 1.89 21.00 -7.66
CA MET A 10 0.98 19.92 -7.30
C MET A 10 1.74 18.58 -7.25
N PHE A 11 2.49 18.24 -8.30
CA PHE A 11 3.29 17.01 -8.32
C PHE A 11 4.32 16.95 -7.19
N HIS A 12 4.97 18.08 -6.88
CA HIS A 12 5.90 18.15 -5.76
C HIS A 12 5.21 17.87 -4.41
N SER A 13 4.02 18.41 -4.18
CA SER A 13 3.28 18.17 -2.94
C SER A 13 2.91 16.69 -2.77
N GLU A 14 2.56 16.02 -3.87
CA GLU A 14 2.20 14.60 -3.88
C GLU A 14 3.43 13.70 -3.70
N TYR A 15 4.57 14.11 -4.24
CA TYR A 15 5.87 13.49 -3.96
C TYR A 15 6.22 13.57 -2.46
N LEU A 16 6.04 14.73 -1.81
CA LEU A 16 6.33 14.88 -0.38
C LEU A 16 5.43 13.99 0.49
N LYS A 17 4.15 13.88 0.14
CA LYS A 17 3.22 12.94 0.81
C LYS A 17 3.71 11.49 0.67
N LEU A 18 4.08 11.09 -0.54
CA LEU A 18 4.63 9.75 -0.81
C LEU A 18 5.88 9.48 0.02
N GLN A 19 6.82 10.42 0.05
CA GLN A 19 8.05 10.30 0.82
C GLN A 19 7.77 10.12 2.32
N ASN A 20 6.82 10.86 2.88
CA ASN A 20 6.42 10.72 4.28
C ASN A 20 5.80 9.35 4.59
N LEU A 21 4.96 8.82 3.69
CA LEU A 21 4.37 7.49 3.83
C LEU A 21 5.45 6.40 3.76
N ILE A 22 6.39 6.50 2.82
CA ILE A 22 7.53 5.58 2.70
C ILE A 22 8.41 5.61 3.97
N ASN A 23 8.74 6.79 4.47
CA ASN A 23 9.51 6.93 5.71
C ASN A 23 8.77 6.31 6.92
N THR A 24 7.45 6.48 6.97
CA THR A 24 6.62 5.88 8.03
C THR A 24 6.60 4.36 7.91
N ALA A 25 6.42 3.81 6.71
CA ALA A 25 6.43 2.37 6.45
C ALA A 25 7.79 1.72 6.75
N ASN A 26 8.89 2.44 6.49
CA ASN A 26 10.24 1.98 6.82
C ASN A 26 10.51 1.94 8.32
N SER A 27 9.97 2.89 9.09
CA SER A 27 10.21 2.98 10.55
C SER A 27 9.33 2.05 11.39
N LYS A 28 8.19 1.57 10.87
CA LYS A 28 7.28 0.68 11.59
C LYS A 28 7.57 -0.78 11.34
N THR A 29 7.38 -1.64 12.34
CA THR A 29 7.46 -3.11 12.14
C THR A 29 6.23 -3.63 11.40
N ASP A 30 5.05 -3.10 11.74
CA ASP A 30 3.76 -3.45 11.15
C ASP A 30 2.96 -2.21 10.78
N MET A 31 2.27 -2.28 9.64
CA MET A 31 1.32 -1.29 9.18
C MET A 31 -0.10 -1.81 9.36
N ASN A 32 -1.00 -0.93 9.79
CA ASN A 32 -2.42 -1.28 9.82
C ASN A 32 -3.04 -1.21 8.41
N ILE A 33 -4.24 -1.76 8.25
CA ILE A 33 -4.93 -1.86 6.96
C ILE A 33 -5.11 -0.48 6.31
N HIS A 34 -5.45 0.54 7.08
CA HIS A 34 -5.66 1.89 6.56
C HIS A 34 -4.35 2.48 6.00
N GLU A 35 -3.25 2.33 6.74
CA GLU A 35 -1.93 2.80 6.31
C GLU A 35 -1.45 2.08 5.05
N ILE A 36 -1.69 0.76 4.96
CA ILE A 36 -1.39 -0.02 3.75
C ILE A 36 -2.17 0.58 2.58
N ILE A 37 -3.49 0.67 2.69
CA ILE A 37 -4.36 1.17 1.62
C ILE A 37 -3.94 2.58 1.17
N GLU A 38 -3.72 3.50 2.11
CA GLU A 38 -3.29 4.87 1.82
C GLU A 38 -1.96 4.90 1.06
N THR A 39 -0.99 4.08 1.47
CA THR A 39 0.33 4.02 0.82
C THR A 39 0.22 3.59 -0.64
N TYR A 40 -0.52 2.52 -0.93
CA TYR A 40 -0.70 2.04 -2.30
C TYR A 40 -1.46 3.04 -3.16
N TYR A 41 -2.52 3.67 -2.63
CA TYR A 41 -3.23 4.71 -3.38
C TYR A 41 -2.33 5.89 -3.72
N GLN A 42 -1.49 6.34 -2.78
CA GLN A 42 -0.57 7.45 -3.04
C GLN A 42 0.44 7.07 -4.13
N ILE A 43 0.93 5.83 -4.13
CA ILE A 43 1.85 5.34 -5.15
C ILE A 43 1.18 5.30 -6.52
N MET A 44 -0.03 4.75 -6.62
CA MET A 44 -0.79 4.74 -7.87
C MET A 44 -1.06 6.15 -8.39
N ASN A 45 -1.45 7.07 -7.50
CA ASN A 45 -1.70 8.46 -7.82
C ASN A 45 -0.45 9.13 -8.38
N VAL A 46 0.66 9.07 -7.65
CA VAL A 46 1.93 9.70 -8.04
C VAL A 46 2.53 9.07 -9.29
N SER A 47 2.43 7.75 -9.45
CA SER A 47 2.88 7.05 -10.67
C SER A 47 2.07 7.50 -11.89
N SER A 48 0.75 7.61 -11.75
CA SER A 48 -0.13 8.09 -12.82
C SER A 48 0.21 9.53 -13.22
N MET A 49 0.43 10.41 -12.23
CA MET A 49 0.88 11.78 -12.48
C MET A 49 2.24 11.81 -13.18
N ALA A 50 3.20 11.02 -12.72
CA ALA A 50 4.54 10.93 -13.32
C ALA A 50 4.44 10.55 -14.81
N THR A 51 3.68 9.50 -15.14
CA THR A 51 3.47 9.05 -16.52
C THR A 51 2.84 10.14 -17.39
N MET A 52 1.77 10.79 -16.91
CA MET A 52 1.11 11.88 -17.65
C MET A 52 2.04 13.07 -17.88
N LEU A 53 2.79 13.49 -16.85
CA LEU A 53 3.66 14.66 -16.92
C LEU A 53 4.87 14.42 -17.82
N LYS A 54 5.44 13.20 -17.80
CA LYS A 54 6.56 12.79 -18.63
C LYS A 54 6.24 12.93 -20.14
N GLN A 55 4.99 12.71 -20.54
CA GLN A 55 4.54 12.86 -21.92
C GLN A 55 4.35 14.32 -22.34
N GLN A 56 4.02 15.21 -21.39
CA GLN A 56 3.59 16.58 -21.66
C GLN A 56 4.71 17.62 -21.46
N THR A 57 5.71 17.32 -20.64
CA THR A 57 6.73 18.30 -20.23
C THR A 57 8.00 18.24 -21.08
N LYS A 58 8.58 19.42 -21.33
CA LYS A 58 9.96 19.59 -21.83
C LYS A 58 10.89 20.19 -20.76
N SER A 59 10.38 20.39 -19.54
CA SER A 59 11.16 20.94 -18.43
C SER A 59 12.07 19.88 -17.85
N ASN A 60 13.39 20.11 -17.92
CA ASN A 60 14.38 19.20 -17.34
C ASN A 60 14.17 19.02 -15.83
N GLU A 61 13.82 20.09 -15.11
CA GLU A 61 13.57 20.03 -13.67
C GLU A 61 12.41 19.09 -13.32
N LEU A 62 11.29 19.18 -14.05
CA LEU A 62 10.16 18.29 -13.82
C LEU A 62 10.49 16.85 -14.21
N LEU A 63 11.27 16.64 -15.28
CA LEU A 63 11.74 15.31 -15.66
C LEU A 63 12.65 14.68 -14.61
N ASP A 64 13.55 15.47 -14.02
CA ASP A 64 14.43 14.99 -12.96
C ASP A 64 13.64 14.64 -11.69
N ARG A 65 12.63 15.45 -11.33
CA ARG A 65 11.72 15.12 -10.21
C ARG A 65 10.90 13.86 -10.47
N ILE A 66 10.45 13.64 -11.69
CA ILE A 66 9.76 12.41 -12.10
C ILE A 66 10.70 11.21 -11.90
N ARG A 67 11.96 11.31 -12.35
CA ARG A 67 12.96 10.25 -12.16
C ARG A 67 13.26 9.99 -10.68
N GLU A 68 13.38 11.02 -9.86
CA GLU A 68 13.54 10.88 -8.41
C GLU A 68 12.37 10.11 -7.78
N THR A 69 11.16 10.40 -8.26
CA THR A 69 9.93 9.75 -7.78
C THR A 69 9.86 8.28 -8.21
N GLU A 70 10.13 7.98 -9.49
CA GLU A 70 10.22 6.61 -10.02
C GLU A 70 11.29 5.79 -9.27
N LYS A 71 12.44 6.41 -8.98
CA LYS A 71 13.51 5.80 -8.19
C LYS A 71 13.08 5.52 -6.75
N LEU A 72 12.41 6.46 -6.11
CA LEU A 72 11.89 6.29 -4.75
C LEU A 72 10.92 5.10 -4.68
N ILE A 73 10.01 4.98 -5.66
CA ILE A 73 9.04 3.87 -5.72
C ILE A 73 9.78 2.54 -5.92
N SER A 74 10.61 2.43 -6.95
CA SER A 74 11.31 1.18 -7.28
C SER A 74 12.28 0.72 -6.18
N GLU A 75 13.11 1.62 -5.65
CA GLU A 75 14.16 1.25 -4.70
C GLU A 75 13.67 1.11 -3.26
N GLN A 76 12.66 1.89 -2.84
CA GLN A 76 12.16 1.85 -1.47
C GLN A 76 10.85 1.10 -1.37
N PHE A 77 9.87 1.42 -2.20
CA PHE A 77 8.57 0.79 -2.09
C PHE A 77 8.58 -0.64 -2.63
N ASP A 78 8.84 -0.82 -3.92
CA ASP A 78 8.73 -2.12 -4.60
C ASP A 78 9.72 -3.13 -4.03
N SER A 79 10.94 -2.67 -3.74
CA SER A 79 12.02 -3.56 -3.29
C SER A 79 11.99 -3.89 -1.80
N ILE A 80 11.38 -3.05 -0.96
CA ILE A 80 11.49 -3.17 0.51
C ILE A 80 10.12 -3.20 1.17
N ILE A 81 9.30 -2.17 0.95
CA ILE A 81 8.04 -2.01 1.67
C ILE A 81 6.97 -2.98 1.17
N HIS A 82 6.80 -3.15 -0.14
CA HIS A 82 5.80 -4.05 -0.72
C HIS A 82 6.00 -5.51 -0.25
N PRO A 83 7.20 -6.11 -0.36
CA PRO A 83 7.45 -7.46 0.15
C PRO A 83 7.18 -7.60 1.65
N LYS A 84 7.54 -6.58 2.44
CA LYS A 84 7.30 -6.55 3.88
C LYS A 84 5.80 -6.54 4.21
N ILE A 85 5.02 -5.70 3.54
CA ILE A 85 3.56 -5.67 3.69
C ILE A 85 2.96 -7.03 3.32
N MET A 86 3.39 -7.62 2.20
CA MET A 86 2.91 -8.92 1.73
C MET A 86 3.20 -10.03 2.74
N ALA A 87 4.42 -10.07 3.28
CA ALA A 87 4.84 -11.03 4.28
C ALA A 87 4.00 -10.91 5.57
N ASN A 88 3.80 -9.68 6.06
CA ASN A 88 3.04 -9.44 7.29
C ASN A 88 1.56 -9.81 7.11
N LEU A 89 0.94 -9.44 5.98
CA LEU A 89 -0.44 -9.85 5.68
C LEU A 89 -0.57 -11.36 5.62
N THR A 90 0.34 -12.04 4.91
CA THR A 90 0.34 -13.50 4.78
C THR A 90 0.50 -14.19 6.14
N ALA A 91 1.46 -13.76 6.95
CA ALA A 91 1.70 -14.31 8.28
C ALA A 91 0.48 -14.10 9.19
N SER A 92 -0.08 -12.89 9.20
CA SER A 92 -1.22 -12.54 10.05
C SER A 92 -2.50 -13.30 9.65
N ILE A 93 -2.76 -13.47 8.34
CA ILE A 93 -3.86 -14.30 7.81
C ILE A 93 -3.69 -15.75 8.25
N GLN A 94 -2.48 -16.32 8.13
CA GLN A 94 -2.20 -17.70 8.53
C GLN A 94 -2.40 -17.91 10.03
N GLU A 95 -1.92 -16.98 10.86
CA GLU A 95 -2.07 -17.04 12.32
C GLU A 95 -3.55 -17.00 12.73
N MET A 96 -4.32 -16.04 12.20
CA MET A 96 -5.76 -15.94 12.46
C MET A 96 -6.53 -17.18 11.98
N THR A 97 -6.19 -17.69 10.80
CA THR A 97 -6.81 -18.91 10.26
C THR A 97 -6.59 -20.10 11.19
N ARG A 98 -5.36 -20.27 11.71
CA ARG A 98 -5.05 -21.33 12.69
C ARG A 98 -5.78 -21.13 14.00
N ALA A 99 -5.84 -19.90 14.52
CA ALA A 99 -6.55 -19.58 15.75
C ALA A 99 -8.04 -19.97 15.65
N LEU A 100 -8.71 -19.58 14.56
CA LEU A 100 -10.10 -19.92 14.29
C LEU A 100 -10.33 -21.43 14.12
N GLN A 101 -9.42 -22.15 13.46
CA GLN A 101 -9.51 -23.60 13.29
C GLN A 101 -9.32 -24.36 14.61
N SER A 102 -8.44 -23.88 15.49
CA SER A 102 -8.14 -24.52 16.78
C SER A 102 -9.26 -24.37 17.82
N GLY A 103 -10.17 -23.40 17.63
CA GLY A 103 -11.22 -23.04 18.58
C GLY A 103 -12.50 -23.88 18.51
N ASN A 104 -12.61 -24.88 17.63
CA ASN A 104 -13.81 -25.69 17.40
C ASN A 104 -14.05 -26.76 18.50
N SER A 105 -14.43 -26.32 19.71
CA SER A 105 -15.07 -27.16 20.72
C SER A 105 -16.59 -27.20 20.49
N THR A 106 -17.21 -28.35 20.75
CA THR A 106 -18.64 -28.64 20.53
C THR A 106 -19.61 -27.79 21.38
N GLU A 107 -19.13 -27.18 22.47
CA GLU A 107 -19.82 -26.13 23.21
C GLU A 107 -19.03 -24.82 23.10
N LYS A 108 -19.67 -23.76 22.58
CA LYS A 108 -19.13 -22.40 22.54
C LYS A 108 -20.01 -21.50 23.40
N SER A 109 -19.42 -20.81 24.39
CA SER A 109 -20.13 -19.76 25.12
C SER A 109 -20.46 -18.58 24.21
N LYS A 110 -21.41 -17.72 24.62
CA LYS A 110 -21.76 -16.50 23.88
C LYS A 110 -20.54 -15.60 23.68
N GLU A 111 -19.67 -15.47 24.67
CA GLU A 111 -18.43 -14.68 24.55
C GLU A 111 -17.49 -15.25 23.50
N LYS A 112 -17.38 -16.59 23.40
CA LYS A 112 -16.56 -17.26 22.40
C LYS A 112 -17.10 -17.05 20.98
N ILE A 113 -18.43 -17.06 20.82
CA ILE A 113 -19.08 -16.76 19.53
C ILE A 113 -18.81 -15.31 19.09
N GLU A 114 -18.93 -14.34 19.99
CA GLU A 114 -18.66 -12.93 19.68
C GLU A 114 -17.17 -12.68 19.37
N SER A 115 -16.26 -13.34 20.10
CA SER A 115 -14.82 -13.28 19.83
C SER A 115 -14.46 -13.88 18.46
N ASP A 116 -14.98 -15.08 18.14
CA ASP A 116 -14.76 -15.72 16.85
C ASP A 116 -15.29 -14.84 15.70
N ALA A 117 -16.47 -14.22 15.88
CA ALA A 117 -17.04 -13.32 14.88
C ALA A 117 -16.15 -12.10 14.58
N LYS A 118 -15.53 -11.50 15.60
CA LYS A 118 -14.56 -10.41 15.42
C LYS A 118 -13.33 -10.87 14.66
N LEU A 119 -12.78 -12.03 15.01
CA LEU A 119 -11.63 -12.62 14.32
C LEU A 119 -11.93 -12.92 12.85
N PHE A 120 -13.14 -13.42 12.54
CA PHE A 120 -13.56 -13.62 11.14
C PHE A 120 -13.63 -12.32 10.35
N GLU A 121 -14.14 -11.24 10.95
CA GLU A 121 -14.21 -9.93 10.28
C GLU A 121 -12.80 -9.35 10.04
N GLU A 122 -11.91 -9.42 11.04
CA GLU A 122 -10.51 -9.00 10.89
C GLU A 122 -9.78 -9.82 9.82
N LEU A 123 -9.98 -11.15 9.83
CA LEU A 123 -9.41 -12.04 8.82
C LEU A 123 -9.91 -11.68 7.42
N ARG A 124 -11.22 -11.43 7.27
CA ARG A 124 -11.82 -11.01 6.01
C ARG A 124 -11.21 -9.71 5.49
N GLN A 125 -11.05 -8.72 6.36
CA GLN A 125 -10.44 -7.44 5.99
C GLN A 125 -8.99 -7.64 5.53
N LYS A 126 -8.18 -8.40 6.28
CA LYS A 126 -6.79 -8.69 5.91
C LYS A 126 -6.66 -9.45 4.59
N MET A 127 -7.53 -10.44 4.34
CA MET A 127 -7.56 -11.16 3.06
C MET A 127 -7.91 -10.23 1.91
N SER A 128 -8.92 -9.38 2.06
CA SER A 128 -9.30 -8.36 1.07
C SER A 128 -8.16 -7.37 0.80
N THR A 129 -7.48 -6.90 1.85
CA THR A 129 -6.29 -6.04 1.69
C THR A 129 -5.16 -6.76 0.98
N LYS A 130 -4.91 -8.04 1.28
CA LYS A 130 -3.90 -8.83 0.56
C LYS A 130 -4.24 -8.95 -0.92
N GLU A 131 -5.50 -9.25 -1.27
CA GLU A 131 -5.93 -9.31 -2.66
C GLU A 131 -5.72 -7.98 -3.38
N PHE A 132 -6.08 -6.86 -2.75
CA PHE A 132 -5.78 -5.52 -3.27
C PHE A 132 -4.28 -5.30 -3.52
N VAL A 133 -3.42 -5.73 -2.59
CA VAL A 133 -1.97 -5.63 -2.75
C VAL A 133 -1.43 -6.56 -3.84
N ASP A 134 -1.97 -7.78 -3.99
CA ASP A 134 -1.57 -8.71 -5.05
C ASP A 134 -1.87 -8.10 -6.44
N GLN A 135 -2.98 -7.37 -6.59
CA GLN A 135 -3.32 -6.71 -7.86
C GLN A 135 -2.32 -5.62 -8.26
N TYR A 136 -1.63 -5.00 -7.30
CA TYR A 136 -0.59 -4.03 -7.61
C TYR A 136 0.59 -4.67 -8.36
N GLU A 137 1.04 -5.85 -7.93
CA GLU A 137 2.12 -6.60 -8.58
C GLU A 137 1.72 -7.05 -10.00
N ILE A 138 0.47 -7.47 -10.18
CA ILE A 138 -0.10 -7.81 -11.49
C ILE A 138 -0.13 -6.58 -12.40
N GLY A 139 -0.45 -5.40 -11.85
CA GLY A 139 -0.44 -4.13 -12.59
C GLY A 139 0.96 -3.74 -13.06
N ILE A 140 1.99 -3.86 -12.21
CA ILE A 140 3.38 -3.54 -12.59
C ILE A 140 3.93 -4.51 -13.64
N SER A 141 3.62 -5.80 -13.52
CA SER A 141 4.18 -6.83 -14.41
C SER A 141 3.72 -6.75 -15.87
N HIS A 142 2.76 -5.87 -16.19
CA HIS A 142 2.23 -5.66 -17.54
C HIS A 142 2.56 -4.28 -18.15
N ASP A 143 3.33 -3.44 -17.45
CA ASP A 143 3.91 -2.18 -17.97
C ASP A 143 5.39 -2.37 -18.38
#